data_AF-A0AA36J3M3-F1
#
_entry.id   AF-A0AA36J3M3-F1
#
_cell.length_a   1.000
_cell.length_b   1.000
_cell.length_c   1.000
_cell.angle_alpha   90.00
_cell.angle_beta   90.00
_cell.angle_gamma   90.00
#
_symmetry.space_group_name_H-M   'P 1'
#
loop_
_entity.id
_entity.type
_entity.pdbx_description
1 polymer ?
#
loop_
_entity_poly.entity_id
_entity_poly.type
_entity_poly.pdbx_seq_one_letter_code
_entity_poly.pdbx_strand_id
1 'polypeptide(L)' 'MMVAELKGVSDIMARMQLSCYSKCIANVKEEKLSVGEMSCVDRCVNKFMDVHQKVGVELQNSMAQQPPAAE' A
#
# COMPACT_ATOMS: atom_id res chain seq x y z
N MET A 1 13.89 6.30 16.87
CA MET A 1 12.47 5.93 16.70
C MET A 1 11.81 6.72 15.55
N MET A 2 11.79 8.06 15.56
CA MET A 2 11.15 8.86 14.48
C MET A 2 11.58 8.53 13.04
N VAL A 3 12.87 8.24 12.80
CA VAL A 3 13.36 7.90 11.45
C VAL A 3 12.74 6.60 10.93
N ALA A 4 12.50 5.61 11.80
CA ALA A 4 11.93 4.33 11.42
C ALA A 4 10.45 4.48 11.02
N GLU A 5 9.68 5.25 11.79
CA GLU A 5 8.28 5.55 11.49
C GLU A 5 8.15 6.31 10.14
N LEU A 6 8.99 7.34 9.93
CA LEU A 6 9.03 8.08 8.67
C LEU A 6 9.40 7.18 7.48
N LYS A 7 10.36 6.28 7.66
CA LYS A 7 10.76 5.30 6.64
C LYS A 7 9.59 4.36 6.30
N GLY A 8 8.86 3.89 7.31
CA GLY A 8 7.68 3.04 7.14
C GLY A 8 6.58 3.74 6.33
N VAL A 9 6.21 4.97 6.72
CA VAL A 9 5.20 5.76 5.98
C VAL A 9 5.64 6.02 4.54
N SER A 10 6.92 6.33 4.32
CA SER A 10 7.45 6.57 2.98
C SER A 10 7.38 5.34 2.08
N ASP A 11 7.70 4.16 2.62
CA ASP A 11 7.61 2.89 1.88
C ASP A 11 6.17 2.57 1.50
N ILE A 12 5.22 2.77 2.42
CA ILE A 12 3.79 2.59 2.16
C ILE A 12 3.32 3.50 1.02
N MET A 13 3.68 4.79 1.07
CA MET A 13 3.31 5.76 0.02
C MET A 13 3.89 5.37 -1.34
N ALA A 14 5.16 4.96 -1.40
CA ALA A 14 5.80 4.53 -2.64
C ALA A 14 5.13 3.29 -3.25
N ARG A 15 4.85 2.27 -2.43
CA ARG A 15 4.16 1.04 -2.89
C ARG A 15 2.72 1.32 -3.32
N MET A 16 2.02 2.16 -2.59
CA MET A 16 0.65 2.57 -2.93
C MET A 16 0.61 3.31 -4.27
N GLN A 17 1.50 4.29 -4.46
CA GLN A 17 1.60 5.06 -5.70
C GLN A 17 1.82 4.13 -6.90
N LEU A 18 2.80 3.22 -6.82
CA LEU A 18 3.13 2.27 -7.88
C LEU A 18 1.98 1.29 -8.16
N SER A 19 1.33 0.76 -7.12
CA SER A 19 0.20 -0.16 -7.27
C SER A 19 -1.00 0.53 -7.93
N CYS A 20 -1.37 1.74 -7.47
CA CYS A 20 -2.53 2.42 -8.02
C CYS A 20 -2.28 3.00 -9.41
N TYR A 21 -1.07 3.47 -9.69
CA TYR A 21 -0.69 3.89 -11.04
C TYR A 21 -0.81 2.72 -12.03
N SER A 22 -0.19 1.57 -11.74
CA SER A 22 -0.23 0.41 -12.64
C SER A 22 -1.62 -0.21 -12.83
N LYS A 23 -2.52 -0.07 -11.85
CA LYS A 23 -3.89 -0.60 -11.92
C LYS A 23 -4.87 0.34 -12.61
N CYS A 24 -4.73 1.64 -12.40
CA CYS A 24 -5.71 2.63 -12.83
C CYS A 24 -5.31 3.40 -14.08
N ILE A 25 -4.01 3.49 -14.40
CA ILE A 25 -3.50 4.28 -15.52
C ILE A 25 -2.79 3.33 -16.49
N ALA A 26 -3.53 2.84 -17.49
CA ALA A 26 -2.99 1.89 -18.47
C ALA A 26 -2.02 2.56 -19.45
N ASN A 27 -2.30 3.79 -19.88
CA ASN A 27 -1.47 4.59 -20.77
C ASN A 27 -1.70 6.08 -20.51
N VAL A 28 -0.64 6.87 -20.46
CA VAL A 28 -0.74 8.33 -20.29
C VAL A 28 -0.97 8.98 -21.65
N LYS A 29 -2.22 9.39 -21.92
CA LYS A 29 -2.61 10.04 -23.18
C LYS A 29 -2.65 11.56 -23.09
N GLU A 30 -2.95 12.07 -21.90
CA GLU A 30 -3.15 13.48 -21.62
C GLU A 30 -2.60 13.80 -20.21
N GLU A 31 -2.42 15.09 -19.94
CA GLU A 31 -1.81 15.56 -18.68
C GLU A 31 -2.74 15.44 -17.46
N LYS A 32 -4.04 15.25 -17.68
CA LYS A 32 -5.07 15.18 -16.63
C LYS A 32 -5.67 13.79 -16.57
N LEU A 33 -5.97 13.33 -15.35
CA LEU A 33 -6.73 12.11 -15.18
C LEU A 33 -8.14 12.29 -15.72
N SER A 34 -8.60 11.32 -16.49
CA SER A 34 -10.02 11.20 -16.85
C SER A 34 -10.86 10.91 -15.60
N VAL A 35 -12.17 11.16 -15.68
CA VAL A 35 -13.10 10.89 -14.54
C VAL A 35 -13.05 9.43 -14.09
N GLY A 36 -12.86 8.50 -15.03
CA GLY A 36 -12.70 7.08 -14.73
C GLY A 36 -11.40 6.77 -13.98
N GLU A 37 -10.29 7.36 -14.39
CA GLU A 37 -8.99 7.18 -13.72
C GLU A 37 -9.00 7.80 -12.33
N MET A 38 -9.58 8.99 -12.15
CA MET A 38 -9.76 9.61 -10.82
C MET A 38 -10.55 8.69 -9.88
N SER A 39 -11.74 8.23 -10.30
CA SER A 39 -12.55 7.35 -9.46
C SER A 39 -11.87 6.00 -9.18
N CYS A 40 -11.10 5.47 -10.15
CA CYS A 40 -10.31 4.26 -9.94
C CYS A 40 -9.23 4.47 -8.88
N VAL A 41 -8.46 5.57 -8.96
CA VAL A 41 -7.38 5.89 -8.01
C VAL A 41 -7.93 6.01 -6.59
N ASP A 42 -9.05 6.71 -6.39
CA ASP A 42 -9.70 6.83 -5.08
C ASP A 42 -10.07 5.46 -4.49
N ARG A 43 -10.71 4.61 -5.30
CA ARG A 43 -11.07 3.23 -4.90
C ARG A 43 -9.84 2.38 -4.65
N CYS A 44 -8.77 2.57 -5.43
CA CYS A 44 -7.52 1.83 -5.28
C CYS A 44 -6.84 2.16 -3.96
N VAL A 45 -6.73 3.44 -3.61
CA VAL A 45 -6.12 3.88 -2.34
C VAL A 45 -6.89 3.30 -1.16
N ASN A 46 -8.22 3.37 -1.19
CA ASN A 46 -9.07 2.80 -0.15
C ASN A 46 -8.83 1.28 0.00
N LYS A 47 -8.87 0.53 -1.10
CA LYS A 47 -8.57 -0.92 -1.09
C LYS A 47 -7.15 -1.24 -0.64
N PHE A 48 -6.16 -0.44 -1.03
CA PHE A 48 -4.77 -0.65 -0.66
C PHE A 48 -4.60 -0.54 0.86
N MET A 49 -5.17 0.49 1.48
CA MET A 49 -5.11 0.68 2.93
C MET A 49 -5.86 -0.43 3.69
N ASP A 50 -7.04 -0.83 3.20
CA ASP A 50 -7.79 -1.95 3.78
C ASP A 50 -6.99 -3.25 3.76
N VAL A 51 -6.32 -3.55 2.64
CA VAL A 51 -5.47 -4.74 2.51
C VAL A 51 -4.23 -4.61 3.38
N HIS A 52 -3.59 -3.43 3.39
CA HIS A 52 -2.42 -3.19 4.22
C HIS A 52 -2.71 -3.42 5.71
N GLN A 53 -3.86 -2.94 6.21
CA GLN A 53 -4.30 -3.17 7.58
C GLN A 53 -4.52 -4.67 7.87
N LYS A 54 -5.25 -5.37 7.00
CA LYS A 54 -5.51 -6.82 7.16
C LYS A 54 -4.22 -7.63 7.18
N VAL A 55 -3.32 -7.37 6.24
CA VAL A 55 -2.00 -8.03 6.20
C VAL A 55 -1.20 -7.71 7.46
N GLY A 56 -1.24 -6.48 7.96
CA GLY A 56 -0.59 -6.11 9.22
C GLY A 56 -1.08 -6.92 10.41
N VAL A 57 -2.40 -7.12 10.54
CA VAL A 57 -3.00 -7.96 11.59
C VAL A 57 -2.55 -9.41 11.47
N GLU A 58 -2.64 -10.00 10.28
CA GLU A 58 -2.23 -11.40 10.06
C GLU A 58 -0.72 -11.60 10.31
N LEU A 59 0.11 -10.65 9.90
CA LEU A 59 1.55 -10.68 10.15
C LEU A 59 1.83 -10.68 11.66
N GLN A 60 1.17 -9.80 12.41
CA GLN A 60 1.34 -9.72 13.86
C GLN A 60 0.86 -11.01 14.57
N ASN A 61 -0.24 -11.59 14.11
CA ASN A 61 -0.73 -12.89 14.59
C ASN A 61 0.30 -14.01 14.31
N SER A 62 0.89 -14.01 13.12
CA SER A 62 1.89 -15.03 12.73
C SER A 62 3.19 -14.93 13.54
N MET A 63 3.65 -13.71 13.84
CA MET A 63 4.84 -13.48 14.67
C MET A 63 4.63 -13.92 16.12
N ALA A 64 3.42 -13.77 16.66
CA ALA A 64 3.08 -14.25 17.99
C ALA A 64 3.06 -15.78 18.13
N GLN A 65 2.94 -16.51 17.01
CA GLN A 65 2.89 -17.97 16.96
C GLN A 65 4.24 -18.64 16.64
N GLN A 66 5.26 -17.87 16.23
CA GLN A 66 6.59 -18.41 16.01
C GLN A 66 7.34 -18.54 17.34
N PRO A 67 7.82 -19.75 17.73
CA PRO A 67 8.81 -19.84 18.80
C PRO A 67 10.04 -19.03 18.40
N PRO A 68 10.74 -18.37 19.34
CA PRO A 68 11.96 -17.63 19.03
C PRO A 68 12.90 -18.59 18.30
N ALA A 69 13.42 -18.15 17.15
CA ALA A 69 14.41 -18.91 16.40
C ALA A 69 15.51 -19.31 17.38
N ALA A 70 15.66 -20.63 17.60
CA ALA A 70 16.74 -21.17 18.38
C ALA A 70 18.03 -20.92 17.60
N GLU A 71 18.83 -19.96 18.09
CA GLU A 71 20.27 -19.90 17.82
C GLU A 71 21.00 -21.04 18.56
#